data_AF-A0A8X6JEK1-F1
#
_entry.id   AF-A0A8X6JEK1-F1
#
_cell.length_a   1.000
_cell.length_b   1.000
_cell.length_c   1.000
_cell.angle_alpha   90.00
_cell.angle_beta   90.00
_cell.angle_gamma   90.00
#
_symmetry.space_group_name_H-M   'P 1'
#
loop_
_entity.id
_entity.type
_entity.pdbx_description
1 polymer ?
#
loop_
_entity_poly.entity_id
_entity_poly.type
_entity_poly.pdbx_seq_one_letter_code
_entity_poly.pdbx_strand_id
1 'polypeptide(L)'
;MLRRTKQKKRGGILEPEGTVEIRFRKKDLLKTMHRIDNVCKDILKQLSSTEISSGQKTQLEKQLQQRELSLLPIYLQVALTFADLHDTPRHMMDKGAIQEIIPWTKSRALLYWRLRRLLLQNRIKADILAVKPSLSDGEVDSMLERWFVEEHGAVNQYLWDDNKTVVDWLTMQLDSTLERSQILENIDCLRRDSALSQIRDLLKTHPDISMDSVIHIIQNMNSQQRTDVINTIRAFDTQMTSSDLPLDSNSELNT
;
A
#
# COMPACT_ATOMS: atom_id res chain seq x y z
N MET A 1 2.03 -10.50 38.58
CA MET A 1 1.78 -11.71 37.75
C MET A 1 1.38 -11.27 36.34
N LEU A 2 2.36 -11.03 35.45
CA LEU A 2 2.12 -10.56 34.07
C LEU A 2 1.51 -11.72 33.25
N ARG A 3 0.18 -11.80 33.16
CA ARG A 3 -0.45 -12.61 32.11
C ARG A 3 -0.19 -11.89 30.79
N ARG A 4 0.90 -12.25 30.11
CA ARG A 4 1.06 -12.06 28.66
C ARG A 4 -0.19 -12.65 28.02
N THR A 5 -1.14 -11.81 27.65
CA THR A 5 -2.22 -12.18 26.74
C THR A 5 -1.57 -12.48 25.40
N LYS A 6 -1.08 -13.71 25.21
CA LYS A 6 -0.69 -14.20 23.89
C LYS A 6 -1.87 -13.88 22.97
N GLN A 7 -1.64 -13.09 21.94
CA GLN A 7 -2.63 -12.80 20.90
C GLN A 7 -3.02 -14.16 20.28
N LYS A 8 -4.13 -14.76 20.73
CA LYS A 8 -4.57 -16.13 20.37
C LYS A 8 -5.30 -16.16 19.03
N LYS A 9 -4.90 -15.33 18.07
CA LYS A 9 -5.49 -15.36 16.73
C LYS A 9 -4.60 -16.22 15.84
N ARG A 10 -5.25 -16.94 14.93
CA ARG A 10 -4.63 -17.79 13.92
C ARG A 10 -5.27 -17.49 12.58
N GLY A 11 -4.50 -17.64 11.51
CA GLY A 11 -4.97 -17.46 10.15
C GLY A 11 -4.09 -18.26 9.20
N GLY A 12 -4.71 -19.23 8.53
CA GLY A 12 -4.08 -20.13 7.58
C GLY A 12 -5.11 -20.60 6.54
N ILE A 13 -4.64 -21.33 5.52
CA ILE A 13 -5.52 -21.89 4.49
C ILE A 13 -6.31 -23.09 5.04
N LEU A 14 -5.66 -23.89 5.88
CA LEU A 14 -6.23 -25.07 6.53
C LEU A 14 -5.88 -25.02 8.01
N GLU A 15 -6.68 -25.70 8.83
CA GLU A 15 -6.32 -25.94 10.23
C GLU A 15 -5.01 -26.76 10.31
N PRO A 16 -4.24 -26.64 11.41
CA PRO A 16 -2.96 -27.35 11.57
C PRO A 16 -3.08 -28.86 11.32
N GLU A 17 -4.19 -29.47 11.71
CA GLU A 17 -4.53 -30.87 11.50
C GLU A 17 -4.56 -31.24 10.01
N GLY A 18 -5.30 -30.47 9.20
CA GLY A 18 -5.38 -30.68 7.75
C GLY A 18 -4.05 -30.41 7.06
N THR A 19 -3.30 -29.41 7.54
CA THR A 19 -1.96 -29.12 7.01
C THR A 19 -0.99 -30.29 7.26
N VAL A 20 -0.99 -30.86 8.46
CA VAL A 20 -0.15 -32.02 8.81
C VAL A 20 -0.58 -33.26 8.02
N GLU A 21 -1.88 -33.52 7.89
CA GLU A 21 -2.40 -34.66 7.14
C GLU A 21 -1.96 -34.62 5.66
N ILE A 22 -1.91 -33.43 5.05
CA ILE A 22 -1.53 -33.29 3.65
C ILE A 22 -0.01 -33.23 3.48
N ARG A 23 0.68 -32.40 4.28
CA ARG A 23 2.08 -32.00 4.06
C ARG A 23 3.11 -32.64 5.00
N PHE A 24 2.70 -33.17 6.15
CA PHE A 24 3.62 -33.75 7.14
C PHE A 24 3.15 -35.14 7.58
N ARG A 25 3.06 -36.05 6.60
CA ARG A 25 2.45 -37.38 6.76
C ARG A 25 3.30 -38.27 7.66
N LYS A 26 2.78 -39.46 7.99
CA LYS A 26 3.51 -40.48 8.77
C LYS A 26 4.95 -40.70 8.31
N LYS A 27 5.20 -40.71 7.00
CA LYS A 27 6.57 -40.87 6.44
C LYS A 27 7.53 -39.78 6.90
N ASP A 28 7.07 -38.53 6.99
CA ASP A 28 7.88 -37.38 7.39
C ASP A 28 8.02 -37.29 8.92
N LEU A 29 7.00 -37.73 9.66
CA LEU A 29 7.10 -37.94 11.10
C LEU A 29 8.21 -38.96 11.42
N LEU A 30 8.24 -40.11 10.73
CA LEU A 30 9.27 -41.13 10.91
C LEU A 30 10.67 -40.59 10.58
N LYS A 31 10.84 -39.88 9.45
CA LYS A 31 12.11 -39.21 9.11
C LYS A 31 12.56 -38.25 10.21
N THR A 32 11.61 -37.55 10.83
CA THR A 32 11.90 -36.60 11.91
C THR A 32 12.30 -37.32 13.20
N MET A 33 11.67 -38.44 13.53
CA MET A 33 12.09 -39.32 14.63
C MET A 33 13.52 -39.81 14.40
N HIS A 34 13.82 -40.33 13.22
CA HIS A 34 15.16 -40.81 12.85
C HIS A 34 16.23 -39.71 12.91
N ARG A 35 15.84 -38.45 12.66
CA ARG A 35 16.75 -37.30 12.71
C ARG A 35 16.95 -36.75 14.12
N ILE A 36 16.00 -36.90 15.03
CA ILE A 36 16.01 -36.20 16.33
C ILE A 36 16.13 -37.16 17.51
N ASP A 37 15.39 -38.27 17.52
CA ASP A 37 15.38 -39.23 18.63
C ASP A 37 16.69 -40.05 18.66
N ASN A 38 17.38 -40.01 19.80
CA ASN A 38 18.67 -40.69 19.94
C ASN A 38 18.54 -42.22 19.87
N VAL A 39 17.46 -42.79 20.42
CA VAL A 39 17.25 -44.25 20.41
C VAL A 39 17.01 -44.75 18.98
N CYS A 40 16.18 -44.06 18.19
CA CYS A 40 16.01 -44.36 16.77
C CYS A 40 17.34 -44.26 16.00
N LYS A 41 18.16 -43.24 16.25
CA LYS A 41 19.47 -43.09 15.61
C LYS A 41 20.41 -44.24 15.94
N ASP A 42 20.48 -44.62 17.21
CA ASP A 42 21.38 -45.68 17.67
C ASP A 42 21.00 -47.03 17.04
N ILE A 43 19.70 -47.35 16.98
CA ILE A 43 19.19 -48.56 16.33
C ILE A 43 19.46 -48.52 14.82
N LEU A 44 19.24 -47.38 14.15
CA LEU A 44 19.54 -47.23 12.71
C LEU A 44 21.03 -47.36 12.41
N LYS A 45 21.89 -46.82 13.27
CA LYS A 45 23.34 -46.97 13.17
C LYS A 45 23.74 -48.43 13.31
N GLN A 46 23.17 -49.15 14.27
CA GLN A 46 23.37 -50.60 14.41
C GLN A 46 22.90 -51.34 13.16
N LEU A 47 21.71 -51.05 12.63
CA LEU A 47 21.17 -51.65 11.40
C LEU A 47 22.01 -51.38 10.14
N SER A 48 22.78 -50.29 10.12
CA SER A 48 23.68 -49.94 9.01
C SER A 48 25.04 -50.66 9.06
N SER A 49 25.36 -51.34 10.15
CA SER A 49 26.61 -52.10 10.28
C SER A 49 26.57 -53.40 9.45
N THR A 50 27.73 -53.82 8.92
CA THR A 50 27.84 -54.96 7.99
C THR A 50 27.92 -56.31 8.71
N GLU A 51 28.05 -56.33 10.04
CA GLU A 51 28.36 -57.51 10.87
C GLU A 51 27.14 -58.06 11.64
N ILE A 52 25.94 -57.93 11.09
CA ILE A 52 24.70 -58.29 11.80
C ILE A 52 24.12 -59.60 11.27
N SER A 53 23.79 -60.53 12.18
CA SER A 53 23.07 -61.74 11.82
C SER A 53 21.62 -61.44 11.37
N SER A 54 21.04 -62.27 10.50
CA SER A 54 19.65 -62.11 10.04
C SER A 54 18.63 -62.07 11.19
N GLY A 55 18.90 -62.81 12.28
CA GLY A 55 18.08 -62.82 13.49
C GLY A 55 18.17 -61.51 14.28
N GLN A 56 19.39 -60.98 14.44
CA GLN A 56 19.63 -59.70 15.12
C GLN A 56 19.05 -58.51 14.34
N LYS A 57 19.14 -58.54 13.00
CA LYS A 57 18.54 -57.52 12.13
C LYS A 57 17.03 -57.46 12.33
N THR A 58 16.35 -58.59 12.31
CA THR A 58 14.90 -58.69 12.54
C THR A 58 14.51 -58.16 13.93
N GLN A 59 15.32 -58.44 14.95
CA GLN A 59 15.09 -57.97 16.31
C GLN A 59 15.22 -56.44 16.42
N LEU A 60 16.25 -55.86 15.80
CA LEU A 60 16.46 -54.41 15.77
C LEU A 60 15.37 -53.68 14.99
N GLU A 61 14.91 -54.24 13.87
CA GLU A 61 13.76 -53.70 13.11
C GLU A 61 12.48 -53.69 13.96
N LYS A 62 12.23 -54.75 14.74
CA LYS A 62 11.08 -54.80 15.65
C LYS A 62 11.19 -53.76 16.78
N GLN A 63 12.38 -53.58 17.35
CA GLN A 63 12.62 -52.56 18.37
C GLN A 63 12.44 -51.14 17.81
N LEU A 64 12.91 -50.89 16.59
CA LEU A 64 12.72 -49.62 15.90
C LEU A 64 11.23 -49.33 15.71
N GLN A 65 10.47 -50.30 15.17
CA GLN A 65 9.02 -50.14 14.99
C GLN A 65 8.28 -49.90 16.31
N GLN A 66 8.65 -50.58 17.39
CA GLN A 66 8.04 -50.36 18.71
C GLN A 66 8.33 -48.94 19.23
N ARG A 67 9.56 -48.44 19.04
CA ARG A 67 9.94 -47.07 19.40
C ARG A 67 9.16 -46.05 18.55
N GLU A 68 9.10 -46.24 17.25
CA GLU A 68 8.34 -45.37 16.33
C GLU A 68 6.86 -45.27 16.70
N LEU A 69 6.21 -46.40 17.00
CA LEU A 69 4.82 -46.43 17.43
C LEU A 69 4.62 -45.68 18.75
N SER A 70 5.55 -45.82 19.70
CA SER A 70 5.49 -45.10 20.99
C SER A 70 5.66 -43.58 20.84
N LEU A 71 6.47 -43.15 19.86
CA LEU A 71 6.77 -41.74 19.61
C LEU A 71 5.72 -41.05 18.73
N LEU A 72 4.94 -41.81 17.97
CA LEU A 72 4.00 -41.24 16.99
C LEU A 72 3.02 -40.21 17.58
N PRO A 73 2.38 -40.43 18.75
CA PRO A 73 1.44 -39.46 19.31
C PRO A 73 2.09 -38.12 19.65
N ILE A 74 3.29 -38.14 20.25
CA ILE A 74 3.98 -36.90 20.64
C ILE A 74 4.56 -36.16 19.42
N TYR A 75 5.09 -36.88 18.43
CA TYR A 75 5.58 -36.27 17.20
C TYR A 75 4.44 -35.70 16.34
N LEU A 76 3.25 -36.30 16.38
CA LEU A 76 2.06 -35.71 15.77
C LEU A 76 1.74 -34.36 16.43
N GLN A 77 1.73 -34.27 17.75
CA GLN A 77 1.51 -33.01 18.47
C GLN A 77 2.59 -31.95 18.14
N VAL A 78 3.84 -32.38 17.99
CA VAL A 78 4.94 -31.49 17.55
C VAL A 78 4.69 -30.99 16.14
N ALA A 79 4.26 -31.85 15.21
CA ALA A 79 3.95 -31.45 13.84
C ALA A 79 2.76 -30.47 13.79
N LEU A 80 1.71 -30.70 14.58
CA LEU A 80 0.59 -29.76 14.70
C LEU A 80 1.04 -28.41 15.24
N THR A 81 1.88 -28.41 16.28
CA THR A 81 2.43 -27.17 16.84
C THR A 81 3.33 -26.45 15.84
N PHE A 82 4.11 -27.20 15.06
CA PHE A 82 4.95 -26.66 14.00
C PHE A 82 4.10 -26.00 12.91
N ALA A 83 3.01 -26.65 12.47
CA ALA A 83 2.05 -26.06 11.55
C ALA A 83 1.40 -24.79 12.13
N ASP A 84 0.94 -24.82 13.40
CA ASP A 84 0.32 -23.67 14.08
C ASP A 84 1.23 -22.43 14.18
N LEU A 85 2.56 -22.61 14.18
CA LEU A 85 3.51 -21.50 14.17
C LEU A 85 3.52 -20.71 12.86
N HIS A 86 3.13 -21.34 11.75
CA HIS A 86 2.97 -20.65 10.46
C HIS A 86 1.73 -19.77 10.42
N ASP A 87 0.70 -20.08 11.21
CA ASP A 87 -0.59 -19.39 11.18
C ASP A 87 -0.65 -18.21 12.16
N THR A 88 0.49 -17.67 12.58
CA THR A 88 0.54 -16.59 13.56
C THR A 88 0.23 -15.22 12.92
N PRO A 89 -0.41 -14.28 13.66
CA PRO A 89 -0.68 -12.94 13.14
C PRO A 89 0.59 -12.18 12.74
N ARG A 90 1.71 -12.48 13.41
CA ARG A 90 3.01 -11.93 13.05
C ARG A 90 3.44 -12.39 11.66
N HIS A 91 3.27 -13.68 11.36
CA HIS A 91 3.54 -14.18 10.02
C HIS A 91 2.63 -13.53 8.97
N MET A 92 1.34 -13.33 9.28
CA MET A 92 0.41 -12.63 8.38
C MET A 92 0.88 -11.19 8.08
N MET A 93 1.38 -10.47 9.10
CA MET A 93 1.90 -9.11 8.95
C MET A 93 3.22 -9.10 8.17
N ASP A 94 4.14 -10.02 8.45
CA ASP A 94 5.41 -10.17 7.71
C ASP A 94 5.18 -10.51 6.23
N LYS A 95 4.05 -11.13 5.90
CA LYS A 95 3.59 -11.40 4.52
C LYS A 95 2.79 -10.26 3.90
N GLY A 96 2.53 -9.18 4.64
CA GLY A 96 1.71 -8.05 4.18
C GLY A 96 0.22 -8.35 4.03
N ALA A 97 -0.26 -9.50 4.53
CA ALA A 97 -1.67 -9.87 4.45
C ALA A 97 -2.56 -9.04 5.40
N ILE A 98 -1.96 -8.50 6.46
CA ILE A 98 -2.59 -7.55 7.38
C ILE A 98 -1.67 -6.35 7.61
N GLN A 99 -2.26 -5.18 7.88
CA GLN A 99 -1.50 -3.95 8.13
C GLN A 99 -0.93 -3.91 9.56
N GLU A 100 -1.70 -4.33 10.56
CA GLU A 100 -1.29 -4.24 11.97
C GLU A 100 -1.96 -5.33 12.83
N ILE A 101 -1.31 -5.73 13.93
CA ILE A 101 -1.86 -6.63 14.94
C ILE A 101 -2.47 -5.82 16.09
N ILE A 102 -3.79 -5.79 16.16
CA ILE A 102 -4.53 -4.93 17.11
C ILE A 102 -4.77 -5.65 18.46
N PRO A 103 -4.32 -5.10 19.61
CA PRO A 103 -4.68 -5.58 20.94
C PRO A 103 -6.19 -5.45 21.21
N TRP A 104 -6.84 -6.54 21.65
CA TRP A 104 -8.28 -6.55 21.91
C TRP A 104 -8.72 -5.47 22.91
N THR A 105 -7.93 -5.20 23.94
CA THR A 105 -8.25 -4.20 24.97
C THR A 105 -8.30 -2.77 24.43
N LYS A 106 -7.57 -2.48 23.34
CA LYS A 106 -7.52 -1.17 22.68
C LYS A 106 -8.28 -1.14 21.35
N SER A 107 -8.87 -2.26 20.93
CA SER A 107 -9.45 -2.43 19.60
C SER A 107 -10.53 -1.41 19.29
N ARG A 108 -11.43 -1.15 20.24
CA ARG A 108 -12.52 -0.17 20.07
C ARG A 108 -11.99 1.21 19.73
N ALA A 109 -11.00 1.70 20.47
CA ALA A 109 -10.44 3.03 20.24
C ALA A 109 -9.67 3.11 18.92
N LEU A 110 -8.83 2.11 18.64
CA LEU A 110 -8.03 2.06 17.41
C LEU A 110 -8.91 1.97 16.16
N LEU A 111 -9.90 1.08 16.16
CA LEU A 111 -10.83 0.91 15.05
C LEU A 111 -11.78 2.10 14.89
N TYR A 112 -12.18 2.76 15.99
CA TYR A 112 -12.99 3.98 15.92
C TYR A 112 -12.27 5.08 15.14
N TRP A 113 -11.03 5.41 15.51
CA TRP A 113 -10.27 6.46 14.83
C TRP A 113 -9.91 6.06 13.40
N ARG A 114 -9.54 4.79 13.17
CA ARG A 114 -9.25 4.29 11.82
C ARG A 114 -10.47 4.39 10.91
N LEU A 115 -11.64 3.94 11.36
CA LEU A 115 -12.87 4.00 10.57
C LEU A 115 -13.27 5.45 10.29
N ARG A 116 -13.21 6.33 11.30
CA ARG A 116 -13.52 7.75 11.14
C ARG A 116 -12.59 8.42 10.13
N ARG A 117 -11.28 8.10 10.16
CA ARG A 117 -10.31 8.56 9.16
C ARG A 117 -10.72 8.13 7.76
N LEU A 118 -10.97 6.83 7.57
CA LEU A 118 -11.32 6.27 6.26
C LEU A 118 -12.60 6.89 5.68
N LEU A 119 -13.61 7.12 6.51
CA LEU A 119 -14.86 7.77 6.06
C LEU A 119 -14.63 9.21 5.60
N LEU A 120 -13.84 9.99 6.34
CA LEU A 120 -13.52 11.37 5.96
C LEU A 120 -12.62 11.43 4.72
N GLN A 121 -11.60 10.58 4.65
CA GLN A 121 -10.75 10.45 3.46
C GLN A 121 -11.58 10.06 2.24
N ASN A 122 -12.45 9.05 2.35
CA ASN A 122 -13.30 8.61 1.24
C ASN A 122 -14.27 9.69 0.76
N ARG A 123 -14.78 10.53 1.67
CA ARG A 123 -15.60 11.69 1.28
C ARG A 123 -14.82 12.66 0.39
N ILE A 124 -13.62 13.06 0.83
CA ILE A 124 -12.78 14.00 0.06
C ILE A 124 -12.28 13.35 -1.24
N LYS A 125 -11.94 12.06 -1.21
CA LYS A 125 -11.59 11.29 -2.42
C LYS A 125 -12.71 11.32 -3.45
N ALA A 126 -13.96 11.14 -3.02
CA ALA A 126 -15.11 11.22 -3.90
C ALA A 126 -15.24 12.61 -4.54
N ASP A 127 -15.02 13.68 -3.77
CA ASP A 127 -15.06 15.06 -4.28
C ASP A 127 -13.94 15.32 -5.31
N ILE A 128 -12.73 14.80 -5.08
CA ILE A 128 -11.60 14.91 -6.02
C ILE A 128 -11.90 14.14 -7.31
N LEU A 129 -12.38 12.90 -7.20
CA LEU A 129 -12.67 12.04 -8.35
C LEU A 129 -13.86 12.56 -9.17
N ALA A 130 -14.83 13.24 -8.54
CA ALA A 130 -15.90 13.92 -9.25
C ALA A 130 -15.38 15.06 -10.16
N VAL A 131 -14.27 15.71 -9.77
CA VAL A 131 -13.64 16.79 -10.54
C VAL A 131 -12.67 16.26 -11.60
N LYS A 132 -11.90 15.23 -11.26
CA LYS A 132 -10.89 14.63 -12.14
C LYS A 132 -10.95 13.10 -12.06
N PRO A 133 -11.83 12.46 -12.84
CA PRO A 133 -12.02 11.00 -12.82
C PRO A 133 -10.82 10.19 -13.32
N SER A 134 -9.85 10.84 -13.97
CA SER A 134 -8.65 10.19 -14.51
C SER A 134 -7.59 9.86 -13.46
N LEU A 135 -7.74 10.32 -12.22
CA LEU A 135 -6.81 10.01 -11.13
C LEU A 135 -7.06 8.61 -10.56
N SER A 136 -5.98 7.89 -10.28
CA SER A 136 -6.01 6.63 -9.54
C SER A 136 -6.12 6.86 -8.04
N ASP A 137 -6.61 5.85 -7.30
CA ASP A 137 -6.79 5.94 -5.84
C ASP A 137 -5.46 6.24 -5.10
N GLY A 138 -4.36 5.64 -5.56
CA GLY A 138 -3.03 5.87 -5.01
C GLY A 138 -2.48 7.27 -5.25
N GLU A 139 -2.81 7.89 -6.38
CA GLU A 139 -2.48 9.30 -6.65
C GLU A 139 -3.27 10.23 -5.71
N VAL A 140 -4.55 9.96 -5.50
CA VAL A 140 -5.38 10.75 -4.58
C VAL A 140 -4.90 10.61 -3.14
N ASP A 141 -4.52 9.40 -2.71
CA ASP A 141 -3.91 9.19 -1.38
C ASP A 141 -2.61 9.98 -1.21
N SER A 142 -1.74 9.97 -2.23
CA SER A 142 -0.49 10.73 -2.22
C SER A 142 -0.74 12.24 -2.20
N MET A 143 -1.79 12.71 -2.89
CA MET A 143 -2.19 14.12 -2.84
C MET A 143 -2.65 14.54 -1.44
N LEU A 144 -3.45 13.70 -0.77
CA LEU A 144 -3.91 13.98 0.59
C LEU A 144 -2.76 13.99 1.60
N GLU A 145 -1.82 13.05 1.50
CA GLU A 145 -0.62 13.06 2.34
C GLU A 145 0.22 14.32 2.09
N ARG A 146 0.41 14.71 0.82
CA ARG A 146 1.12 15.93 0.48
C ARG A 146 0.44 17.17 1.07
N TRP A 147 -0.87 17.31 0.93
CA TRP A 147 -1.61 18.46 1.49
C TRP A 147 -1.50 18.51 3.01
N PHE A 148 -1.54 17.36 3.68
CA PHE A 148 -1.30 17.29 5.12
C PHE A 148 0.10 17.82 5.49
N VAL A 149 1.13 17.39 4.77
CA VAL A 149 2.52 17.82 5.00
C VAL A 149 2.75 19.29 4.66
N GLU A 150 2.10 19.82 3.63
CA GLU A 150 2.17 21.24 3.28
C GLU A 150 1.62 22.13 4.40
N GLU A 151 0.55 21.69 5.08
CA GLU A 151 -0.07 22.44 6.19
C GLU A 151 0.70 22.31 7.50
N HIS A 152 1.15 21.10 7.85
CA HIS A 152 1.78 20.82 9.15
C HIS A 152 3.32 20.93 9.12
N GLY A 153 3.91 21.02 7.93
CA GLY A 153 5.34 21.02 7.69
C GLY A 153 5.96 19.61 7.66
N ALA A 154 7.07 19.48 6.92
CA ALA A 154 7.78 18.21 6.72
C ALA A 154 8.26 17.54 8.02
N VAL A 155 8.55 18.33 9.07
CA VAL A 155 8.95 17.81 10.39
C VAL A 155 7.84 16.95 11.01
N ASN A 156 6.58 17.24 10.69
CA ASN A 156 5.40 16.59 11.26
C ASN A 156 4.82 15.50 10.36
N GLN A 157 5.53 15.07 9.30
CA GLN A 157 5.03 14.04 8.37
C GLN A 157 4.66 12.73 9.08
N TYR A 158 5.39 12.34 10.13
CA TYR A 158 5.11 11.11 10.90
C TYR A 158 3.71 11.10 11.55
N LEU A 159 3.08 12.27 11.75
CA LEU A 159 1.72 12.37 12.28
C LEU A 159 0.65 11.91 11.28
N TRP A 160 1.00 11.76 10.00
CA TRP A 160 0.11 11.18 9.01
C TRP A 160 -0.28 9.74 9.34
N ASP A 161 0.57 9.00 10.05
CA ASP A 161 0.26 7.64 10.50
C ASP A 161 -0.65 7.62 11.74
N ASP A 162 -0.75 8.73 12.49
CA ASP A 162 -1.65 8.84 13.63
C ASP A 162 -3.09 9.13 13.18
N ASN A 163 -3.95 8.11 13.28
CA ASN A 163 -5.34 8.22 12.86
C ASN A 163 -6.11 9.37 13.54
N LYS A 164 -5.81 9.66 14.82
CA LYS A 164 -6.52 10.72 15.53
C LYS A 164 -6.15 12.10 14.97
N THR A 165 -4.85 12.38 14.87
CA THR A 165 -4.35 13.66 14.32
C THR A 165 -4.91 13.91 12.92
N VAL A 166 -4.88 12.90 12.03
CA VAL A 166 -5.44 13.05 10.69
C VAL A 166 -6.95 13.28 10.71
N VAL A 167 -7.70 12.61 11.59
CA VAL A 167 -9.15 12.84 11.71
C VAL A 167 -9.46 14.25 12.19
N ASP A 168 -8.72 14.75 13.17
CA ASP A 168 -8.92 16.08 13.72
C ASP A 168 -8.65 17.14 12.64
N TRP A 169 -7.56 16.98 11.87
CA TRP A 169 -7.27 17.81 10.70
C TRP A 169 -8.36 17.74 9.63
N LEU A 170 -8.74 16.55 9.17
CA LEU A 170 -9.78 16.39 8.14
C LEU A 170 -11.12 16.97 8.58
N THR A 171 -11.45 16.86 9.87
CA THR A 171 -12.68 17.45 10.43
C THR A 171 -12.63 18.97 10.35
N MET A 172 -11.50 19.59 10.70
CA MET A 172 -11.28 21.04 10.58
C MET A 172 -11.36 21.51 9.13
N GLN A 173 -10.76 20.77 8.21
CA GLN A 173 -10.76 21.10 6.78
C GLN A 173 -12.15 20.98 6.13
N LEU A 174 -13.03 20.15 6.67
CA LEU A 174 -14.40 19.99 6.20
C LEU A 174 -15.42 20.86 6.94
N ASP A 175 -14.98 21.64 7.93
CA ASP A 175 -15.85 22.55 8.68
C ASP A 175 -16.15 23.80 7.86
N SER A 176 -17.42 24.00 7.49
CA SER A 176 -17.87 25.15 6.73
C SER A 176 -17.85 26.47 7.51
N THR A 177 -17.60 26.42 8.83
CA THR A 177 -17.47 27.63 9.66
C THR A 177 -16.07 28.21 9.65
N LEU A 178 -15.08 27.47 9.13
CA LEU A 178 -13.71 27.95 9.01
C LEU A 178 -13.60 28.97 7.87
N GLU A 179 -12.85 30.05 8.09
CA GLU A 179 -12.62 31.08 7.06
C GLU A 179 -11.83 30.53 5.87
N ARG A 180 -10.98 29.52 6.10
CA ARG A 180 -10.05 29.00 5.08
C ARG A 180 -9.81 27.50 5.19
N SER A 181 -10.26 26.73 4.20
CA SER A 181 -9.96 25.30 4.08
C SER A 181 -9.00 25.05 2.91
N GLN A 182 -7.79 24.58 3.23
CA GLN A 182 -6.78 24.25 2.22
C GLN A 182 -7.25 23.11 1.31
N ILE A 183 -7.96 22.11 1.85
CA ILE A 183 -8.49 21.01 1.04
C ILE A 183 -9.53 21.53 0.03
N LEU A 184 -10.46 22.38 0.47
CA LEU A 184 -11.49 22.92 -0.42
C LEU A 184 -10.88 23.86 -1.47
N GLU A 185 -9.94 24.72 -1.09
CA GLU A 185 -9.19 25.57 -2.02
C GLU A 185 -8.45 24.73 -3.08
N ASN A 186 -7.81 23.64 -2.64
CA ASN A 186 -7.10 22.75 -3.54
C ASN A 186 -8.04 22.03 -4.50
N ILE A 187 -9.23 21.59 -4.04
CA ILE A 187 -10.26 21.02 -4.90
C ILE A 187 -10.77 22.05 -5.91
N ASP A 188 -10.91 23.31 -5.52
CA ASP A 188 -11.31 24.39 -6.42
C ASP A 188 -10.23 24.71 -7.47
N CYS A 189 -8.95 24.66 -7.09
CA CYS A 189 -7.83 24.71 -8.04
C CYS A 189 -7.92 23.56 -9.05
N LEU A 190 -8.12 22.32 -8.58
CA LEU A 190 -8.29 21.15 -9.46
C LEU A 190 -9.48 21.31 -10.40
N ARG A 191 -10.58 21.92 -9.94
CA ARG A 191 -11.76 22.16 -10.76
C ARG A 191 -11.48 23.16 -11.88
N ARG A 192 -10.75 24.24 -11.57
CA ARG A 192 -10.30 25.21 -12.58
C ARG A 192 -9.39 24.56 -13.61
N ASP A 193 -8.42 23.77 -13.17
CA ASP A 193 -7.50 23.07 -14.08
C ASP A 193 -8.23 22.04 -14.96
N SER A 194 -9.18 21.29 -14.40
CA SER A 194 -10.02 20.34 -15.13
C SER A 194 -10.86 21.05 -16.21
N ALA A 195 -11.51 22.17 -15.87
CA ALA A 195 -12.28 22.97 -16.83
C ALA A 195 -11.40 23.53 -17.96
N LEU A 196 -10.21 24.04 -17.64
CA LEU A 196 -9.26 24.52 -18.64
C LEU A 196 -8.76 23.39 -19.55
N SER A 197 -8.51 22.21 -19.01
CA SER A 197 -8.15 21.03 -19.82
C SER A 197 -9.28 20.68 -20.79
N GLN A 198 -10.53 20.63 -20.32
CA GLN A 198 -11.68 20.34 -21.17
C GLN A 198 -11.83 21.34 -22.32
N ILE A 199 -11.65 22.64 -22.06
CA ILE A 199 -11.68 23.68 -23.10
C ILE A 199 -10.55 23.45 -24.13
N ARG A 200 -9.33 23.14 -23.66
CA ARG A 200 -8.20 22.87 -24.55
C ARG A 200 -8.44 21.64 -25.42
N ASP A 201 -9.01 20.58 -24.86
CA ASP A 201 -9.29 19.35 -25.58
C ASP A 201 -10.42 19.55 -26.61
N LEU A 202 -11.44 20.34 -26.29
CA LEU A 202 -12.49 20.75 -27.23
C LEU A 202 -11.92 21.54 -28.41
N LEU A 203 -11.08 22.56 -28.15
CA LEU A 203 -10.46 23.37 -29.20
C LEU A 203 -9.48 22.58 -30.08
N LYS A 204 -8.79 21.57 -29.52
CA LYS A 204 -7.96 20.65 -30.30
C LYS A 204 -8.77 19.73 -31.21
N THR A 205 -9.93 19.30 -30.73
CA THR A 205 -10.80 18.38 -31.47
C THR A 205 -11.60 19.10 -32.57
N HIS A 206 -11.94 20.37 -32.33
CA HIS A 206 -12.69 21.23 -33.24
C HIS A 206 -11.95 22.56 -33.47
N PRO A 207 -10.92 22.60 -34.35
CA PRO A 207 -10.16 23.82 -34.60
C PRO A 207 -10.98 24.95 -35.25
N ASP A 208 -12.04 24.59 -35.98
CA ASP A 208 -12.95 25.47 -36.70
C ASP A 208 -13.71 26.46 -35.79
N ILE A 209 -14.07 26.04 -34.57
CA ILE A 209 -14.79 26.90 -33.60
C ILE A 209 -13.86 27.84 -32.81
N SER A 210 -12.55 27.82 -33.07
CA SER A 210 -11.58 28.57 -32.25
C SER A 210 -11.77 30.08 -32.33
N MET A 211 -11.93 30.62 -33.54
CA MET A 211 -12.11 32.07 -33.74
C MET A 211 -13.44 32.56 -33.13
N ASP A 212 -14.52 31.82 -33.33
CA ASP A 212 -15.82 32.14 -32.75
C ASP A 212 -15.81 32.08 -31.22
N SER A 213 -15.07 31.11 -30.65
CA SER A 213 -14.84 31.01 -29.21
C SER A 213 -14.11 32.23 -28.66
N VAL A 214 -13.07 32.70 -29.34
CA VAL A 214 -12.32 33.92 -28.95
C VAL A 214 -13.24 35.15 -28.99
N ILE A 215 -14.04 35.30 -30.03
CA ILE A 215 -15.01 36.42 -30.15
C ILE A 215 -15.98 36.39 -28.97
N HIS A 216 -16.55 35.22 -28.65
CA HIS A 216 -17.50 35.08 -27.55
C HIS A 216 -16.85 35.36 -26.17
N ILE A 217 -15.61 34.92 -25.95
CA ILE A 217 -14.86 35.21 -24.73
C ILE A 217 -14.61 36.71 -24.58
N ILE A 218 -14.17 37.40 -25.64
CA ILE A 218 -13.88 38.86 -25.62
C ILE A 218 -15.16 39.68 -25.36
N GLN A 219 -16.31 39.25 -25.87
CA GLN A 219 -17.59 39.91 -25.64
C GLN A 219 -18.01 39.91 -24.17
N ASN A 220 -17.67 38.85 -23.42
CA ASN A 220 -18.02 38.71 -22.01
C ASN A 220 -16.96 39.31 -21.05
N MET A 221 -15.85 39.83 -21.57
CA MET A 221 -14.80 40.47 -20.78
C MET A 221 -15.11 41.94 -20.48
N ASN A 222 -14.67 42.42 -19.31
CA ASN A 222 -14.72 43.83 -18.98
C ASN A 222 -13.62 44.64 -19.72
N SER A 223 -13.72 45.97 -19.72
CA SER A 223 -12.77 46.82 -20.47
C SER A 223 -11.32 46.64 -20.03
N GLN A 224 -11.05 46.40 -18.74
CA GLN A 224 -9.70 46.16 -18.22
C GLN A 224 -9.14 44.83 -18.76
N GLN A 225 -9.91 43.75 -18.66
CA GLN A 225 -9.54 42.42 -19.17
C GLN A 225 -9.28 42.46 -20.68
N ARG A 226 -10.08 43.21 -21.44
CA ARG A 226 -9.86 43.38 -22.90
C ARG A 226 -8.54 44.10 -23.19
N THR A 227 -8.21 45.14 -22.43
CA THR A 227 -6.93 45.84 -22.57
C THR A 227 -5.75 44.93 -22.23
N ASP A 228 -5.88 44.12 -21.18
CA ASP A 228 -4.83 43.17 -20.79
C ASP A 228 -4.62 42.07 -21.85
N VAL A 229 -5.70 41.56 -22.45
CA VAL A 229 -5.63 40.62 -23.59
C VAL A 229 -4.95 41.25 -24.81
N ILE A 230 -5.29 42.49 -25.17
CA ILE A 230 -4.66 43.19 -26.29
C ILE A 230 -3.15 43.39 -26.02
N ASN A 231 -2.78 43.77 -24.80
CA ASN A 231 -1.38 43.97 -24.43
C ASN A 231 -0.59 42.66 -24.47
N THR A 232 -1.19 41.55 -24.02
CA THR A 232 -0.56 40.22 -24.10
C THR A 232 -0.40 39.76 -25.54
N ILE A 233 -1.40 39.94 -26.42
CA ILE A 233 -1.28 39.63 -27.86
C ILE A 233 -0.15 40.45 -28.50
N ARG A 234 -0.10 41.77 -28.23
CA ARG A 234 0.99 42.63 -28.74
C ARG A 234 2.37 42.19 -28.27
N ALA A 235 2.49 41.76 -27.01
CA ALA A 235 3.73 41.23 -26.46
C ALA A 235 4.15 39.93 -27.16
N PHE A 236 3.20 39.03 -27.44
CA PHE A 236 3.45 37.81 -28.21
C PHE A 236 3.88 38.09 -29.65
N ASP A 237 3.22 39.03 -30.35
CA ASP A 237 3.62 39.43 -31.70
C ASP A 237 5.05 39.98 -31.72
N THR A 238 5.40 40.81 -30.72
CA THR A 238 6.75 41.37 -30.58
C THR A 238 7.80 40.27 -30.35
N GLN A 239 7.49 39.25 -29.54
CA GLN A 239 8.36 38.11 -29.29
C GLN A 239 8.55 37.24 -30.55
N MET A 240 7.47 36.97 -31.30
CA MET A 240 7.52 36.22 -32.57
C MET A 240 8.37 36.95 -33.62
N THR A 241 8.22 38.27 -33.75
CA THR A 241 9.08 39.07 -34.66
C THR A 241 10.54 39.13 -34.22
N SER A 242 10.85 38.91 -32.94
CA SER A 242 12.24 38.90 -32.44
C SER A 242 12.94 37.55 -32.61
N SER A 243 12.20 36.43 -32.63
CA SER A 243 12.73 35.09 -32.90
C SER A 243 13.00 34.83 -34.39
N ASP A 244 12.39 35.62 -35.28
CA ASP A 244 12.59 35.55 -36.74
C ASP A 244 13.73 36.45 -37.25
N LEU A 245 14.48 37.11 -36.37
CA LEU A 245 15.69 37.84 -36.76
C LEU A 245 16.85 36.85 -36.96
N PRO A 246 17.42 36.73 -38.18
CA PRO A 246 18.59 35.90 -38.39
C PRO A 246 19.77 36.44 -37.55
N LEU A 247 20.54 35.53 -36.94
CA LEU A 247 21.83 35.85 -36.33
C LEU A 247 22.69 36.58 -37.37
N ASP A 248 22.85 37.89 -37.18
CA ASP A 248 23.79 38.69 -37.96
C ASP A 248 25.20 38.11 -37.75
N SER A 249 25.68 37.38 -38.74
CA SER A 249 27.07 36.97 -38.84
C SER A 249 27.90 38.20 -39.18
N ASN A 250 28.49 38.83 -38.18
CA ASN A 250 29.66 39.67 -38.36
C ASN A 250 30.74 39.30 -37.35
N SER A 251 31.50 38.26 -37.71
CA SER A 251 32.92 38.18 -37.42
C SER A 251 33.59 37.28 -38.44
N GLU A 252 34.32 37.85 -39.40
CA GLU A 252 35.73 37.54 -39.71
C GLU A 252 36.15 37.95 -41.14
N LEU A 253 37.01 38.98 -41.16
CA LEU A 253 38.31 39.05 -41.88
C LEU A 253 38.39 39.22 -43.42
N ASN A 254 39.38 40.07 -43.76
CA ASN A 254 39.98 40.45 -45.06
C ASN A 254 39.20 41.54 -45.82
N THR A 255 39.73 42.75 -46.01
CA THR A 255 41.12 43.21 -46.29
C THR A 255 41.35 44.62 -45.77
#